data_AF-A0A0R3S1K5-F1
#
_entry.id   AF-A0A0R3S1K5-F1
#
_cell.length_a   1.000
_cell.length_b   1.000
_cell.length_c   1.000
_cell.angle_alpha   90.00
_cell.angle_beta   90.00
_cell.angle_gamma   90.00
#
_symmetry.space_group_name_H-M   'P 1'
#
loop_
_entity.id
_entity.type
_entity.pdbx_description
1 polymer ?
#
loop_
_entity_poly.entity_id
_entity_poly.type
_entity_poly.pdbx_seq_one_letter_code
_entity_poly.pdbx_strand_id
1 'polypeptide(L)'
;MIRREARLRLEYIYRKSLEEKQRLIDEKRRTVKEYINENKPIPTHLRKDAIDLQQDAEWGGEVSAIDDEYRYAGAADPKIVLTTSREPSTKLKIFLKEMRLMFPNAQRINRGHYDIKKLIQACKANDITDFILLHETRGNPDGMIVCHLPFGPTAYFTLANVVMRHEVPECGTISEEYPHLIFDGLNSALGRRVSQIFHLLVHELLKTEEQAS
;
A
#
# COMPACT_ATOMS: atom_id res chain seq x y z
N MET A 1 -22.31 -2.42 11.68
CA MET A 1 -21.10 -2.18 10.85
C MET A 1 -20.23 -1.06 11.42
N ILE A 2 -20.74 0.17 11.61
CA ILE A 2 -19.98 1.34 12.09
C ILE A 2 -19.25 1.12 13.45
N ARG A 3 -19.91 0.50 14.45
CA ARG A 3 -19.27 0.19 15.74
C ARG A 3 -18.12 -0.82 15.63
N ARG A 4 -18.24 -1.80 14.71
CA ARG A 4 -17.19 -2.79 14.46
C ARG A 4 -15.97 -2.12 13.82
N GLU A 5 -16.17 -1.25 12.83
CA GLU A 5 -15.07 -0.50 12.21
C GLU A 5 -14.35 0.40 13.20
N ALA A 6 -15.10 1.13 14.05
CA ALA A 6 -14.51 1.98 15.08
C ALA A 6 -13.67 1.15 16.06
N ARG A 7 -14.15 -0.03 16.47
CA ARG A 7 -13.40 -0.96 17.32
C ARG A 7 -12.14 -1.47 16.63
N LEU A 8 -12.24 -1.97 15.40
CA LEU A 8 -11.11 -2.48 14.62
C LEU A 8 -10.06 -1.39 14.39
N ARG A 9 -10.48 -0.13 14.18
CA ARG A 9 -9.55 0.99 14.06
C ARG A 9 -8.82 1.27 15.37
N LEU A 10 -9.50 1.23 16.52
CA LEU A 10 -8.88 1.40 17.82
C LEU A 10 -7.90 0.27 18.13
N GLU A 11 -8.28 -0.97 17.84
CA GLU A 11 -7.41 -2.15 17.95
C GLU A 11 -6.18 -2.01 17.05
N TYR A 12 -6.34 -1.53 15.82
CA TYR A 12 -5.25 -1.26 14.89
C TYR A 12 -4.27 -0.21 15.42
N ILE A 13 -4.78 0.94 15.89
CA ILE A 13 -3.93 2.00 16.47
C ILE A 13 -3.20 1.49 17.71
N TYR A 14 -3.89 0.74 18.57
CA TYR A 14 -3.29 0.18 19.77
C TYR A 14 -2.17 -0.82 19.41
N ARG A 15 -2.42 -1.73 18.45
CA ARG A 15 -1.42 -2.68 17.97
C ARG A 15 -0.19 -1.97 17.40
N LYS A 16 -0.38 -0.95 16.58
CA LYS A 16 0.71 -0.15 16.01
C LYS A 16 1.54 0.56 17.09
N SER A 17 0.90 1.04 18.15
CA SER A 17 1.61 1.64 19.30
C SER A 17 2.44 0.64 20.11
N LEU A 18 1.99 -0.63 20.19
CA LEU A 18 2.75 -1.71 20.82
C LEU A 18 3.91 -2.14 19.93
N GLU A 19 3.68 -2.22 18.63
CA GLU A 19 4.69 -2.54 17.63
C GLU A 19 5.82 -1.51 17.63
N GLU A 20 5.52 -0.21 17.72
CA GLU A 20 6.54 0.83 17.81
C GLU A 20 7.42 0.68 19.08
N LYS A 21 6.81 0.38 20.23
CA LYS A 21 7.55 0.08 21.46
C LYS A 21 8.41 -1.17 21.31
N GLN A 22 7.86 -2.21 20.68
CA GLN A 22 8.55 -3.46 20.43
C GLN A 22 9.73 -3.26 19.48
N ARG A 23 9.57 -2.45 18.42
CA ARG A 23 10.65 -2.11 17.48
C ARG A 23 11.81 -1.42 18.17
N LEU A 24 11.55 -0.49 19.10
CA LEU A 24 12.60 0.15 19.90
C LEU A 24 13.33 -0.85 20.80
N ILE A 25 12.63 -1.85 21.35
CA ILE A 25 13.24 -2.94 22.11
C ILE A 25 14.07 -3.82 21.19
N ASP A 26 13.56 -4.18 20.02
CA ASP A 26 14.24 -5.06 19.06
C ASP A 26 15.47 -4.38 18.43
N GLU A 27 15.44 -3.07 18.19
CA GLU A 27 16.62 -2.28 17.81
C GLU A 27 17.72 -2.37 18.91
N LYS A 28 17.34 -2.30 20.19
CA LYS A 28 18.29 -2.50 21.31
C LYS A 28 18.78 -3.94 21.37
N ARG A 29 17.91 -4.94 21.19
CA ARG A 29 18.32 -6.36 21.14
C ARG A 29 19.29 -6.62 20.01
N ARG A 30 19.03 -6.07 18.83
CA ARG A 30 19.88 -6.19 17.65
C ARG A 30 21.26 -5.57 17.89
N THR A 31 21.31 -4.35 18.42
CA THR A 31 22.59 -3.70 18.76
C THR A 31 23.38 -4.53 19.76
N VAL A 32 22.76 -4.98 20.86
CA VAL A 32 23.42 -5.87 21.85
C VAL A 32 23.96 -7.14 21.18
N LYS A 33 23.17 -7.79 20.31
CA LYS A 33 23.59 -8.97 19.54
C LYS A 33 24.77 -8.69 18.63
N GLU A 34 24.80 -7.53 17.95
CA GLU A 34 25.92 -7.09 17.13
C GLU A 34 27.20 -6.88 17.98
N TYR A 35 27.10 -6.20 19.13
CA TYR A 35 28.26 -6.00 20.03
C TYR A 35 28.82 -7.32 20.59
N ILE A 36 27.95 -8.28 20.92
CA ILE A 36 28.36 -9.62 21.37
C ILE A 36 29.06 -10.37 20.24
N ASN A 37 28.49 -10.37 19.04
CA ASN A 37 29.09 -11.05 17.87
C ASN A 37 30.44 -10.45 17.48
N GLU A 38 30.60 -9.13 17.60
CA GLU A 38 31.85 -8.43 17.31
C GLU A 38 32.85 -8.42 18.49
N ASN A 39 32.50 -9.05 19.63
CA ASN A 39 33.29 -9.02 20.88
C ASN A 39 33.68 -7.59 21.34
N LYS A 40 32.81 -6.61 21.11
CA LYS A 40 33.00 -5.21 21.51
C LYS A 40 32.32 -4.93 22.86
N PRO A 41 32.86 -4.03 23.69
CA PRO A 41 32.24 -3.70 24.97
C PRO A 41 30.87 -3.01 24.76
N ILE A 42 29.85 -3.51 25.47
CA ILE A 42 28.47 -2.98 25.39
C ILE A 42 28.44 -1.52 25.90
N PRO A 43 27.74 -0.61 25.20
CA PRO A 43 27.56 0.78 25.61
C PRO A 43 26.96 0.93 27.02
N THR A 44 27.36 1.98 27.74
CA THR A 44 26.96 2.22 29.15
C THR A 44 25.44 2.29 29.36
N HIS A 45 24.70 2.79 28.37
CA HIS A 45 23.24 2.94 28.44
C HIS A 45 22.46 1.64 28.23
N LEU A 46 23.08 0.58 27.68
CA LEU A 46 22.47 -0.74 27.49
C LEU A 46 22.96 -1.77 28.50
N ARG A 47 24.06 -1.49 29.23
CA ARG A 47 24.73 -2.45 30.10
C ARG A 47 23.85 -3.01 31.22
N LYS A 48 22.91 -2.21 31.76
CA LYS A 48 21.99 -2.65 32.82
C LYS A 48 20.95 -3.63 32.32
N ASP A 49 20.41 -3.38 31.12
CA ASP A 49 19.33 -4.15 30.52
C ASP A 49 19.85 -5.28 29.60
N ALA A 50 21.18 -5.39 29.42
CA ALA A 50 21.80 -6.28 28.45
C ALA A 50 21.49 -7.76 28.69
N ILE A 51 21.41 -8.19 29.94
CA ILE A 51 21.12 -9.59 30.31
C ILE A 51 19.69 -9.94 29.92
N ASP A 52 18.72 -9.08 30.28
CA ASP A 52 17.30 -9.27 29.97
C ASP A 52 17.07 -9.22 28.45
N LEU A 53 17.69 -8.25 27.76
CA LEU A 53 17.62 -8.12 26.30
C LEU A 53 18.20 -9.33 25.57
N GLN A 54 19.27 -9.93 26.10
CA GLN A 54 19.89 -11.13 25.52
C GLN A 54 19.02 -12.37 25.72
N GLN A 55 18.49 -12.58 26.92
CA GLN A 55 17.61 -13.70 27.22
C GLN A 55 16.33 -13.64 26.38
N ASP A 56 15.75 -12.46 26.24
CA ASP A 56 14.59 -12.25 25.38
C ASP A 56 14.90 -12.45 23.89
N ALA A 57 16.13 -12.14 23.45
CA ALA A 57 16.53 -12.28 22.05
C ALA A 57 16.60 -13.74 21.58
N GLU A 58 16.72 -14.71 22.49
CA GLU A 58 16.63 -16.14 22.15
C GLU A 58 15.20 -16.55 21.74
N TRP A 59 14.19 -15.80 22.20
CA TRP A 59 12.76 -16.09 21.98
C TRP A 59 12.09 -15.07 21.03
N GLY A 60 12.77 -13.97 20.71
CA GLY A 60 12.27 -12.91 19.84
C GLY A 60 12.20 -13.34 18.38
N GLY A 61 10.99 -13.57 17.86
CA GLY A 61 10.76 -13.89 16.45
C GLY A 61 11.17 -12.76 15.49
N GLU A 62 11.47 -13.12 14.24
CA GLU A 62 11.72 -12.14 13.17
C GLU A 62 10.50 -11.23 12.98
N VAL A 63 10.70 -9.93 13.11
CA VAL A 63 9.68 -8.94 12.77
C VAL A 63 9.52 -8.93 11.25
N SER A 64 8.34 -9.35 10.78
CA SER A 64 8.01 -9.35 9.35
C SER A 64 8.20 -7.95 8.76
N ALA A 65 9.05 -7.84 7.74
CA ALA A 65 9.40 -6.57 7.10
C ALA A 65 8.26 -5.89 6.30
N ILE A 66 7.11 -6.56 6.18
CA ILE A 66 5.94 -6.05 5.48
C ILE A 66 5.16 -5.14 6.44
N ASP A 67 5.04 -3.86 6.09
CA ASP A 67 4.19 -2.88 6.76
C ASP A 67 2.86 -3.50 7.23
N ASP A 68 2.52 -3.30 8.50
CA ASP A 68 1.42 -3.99 9.19
C ASP A 68 0.02 -3.73 8.55
N GLU A 69 -0.10 -2.66 7.75
CA GLU A 69 -1.29 -2.37 6.92
C GLU A 69 -1.50 -3.40 5.81
N TYR A 70 -0.42 -3.89 5.23
CA TYR A 70 -0.40 -4.79 4.07
C TYR A 70 -0.09 -6.23 4.46
N ARG A 71 -0.29 -6.58 5.73
CA ARG A 71 0.01 -7.92 6.25
C ARG A 71 -0.68 -9.06 5.49
N TYR A 72 -1.85 -8.78 4.91
CA TYR A 72 -2.61 -9.72 4.09
C TYR A 72 -2.31 -9.62 2.58
N ALA A 73 -1.33 -8.81 2.19
CA ALA A 73 -0.85 -8.74 0.82
C ALA A 73 -0.40 -10.13 0.35
N GLY A 74 -0.83 -10.53 -0.84
CA GLY A 74 -0.52 -11.85 -1.41
C GLY A 74 -1.38 -13.00 -0.89
N ALA A 75 -2.34 -12.76 0.02
CA ALA A 75 -3.31 -13.79 0.42
C ALA A 75 -4.52 -13.87 -0.53
N ALA A 76 -4.85 -12.75 -1.18
CA ALA A 76 -5.92 -12.65 -2.17
C ALA A 76 -5.56 -11.58 -3.21
N ASP A 77 -6.11 -11.72 -4.41
CA ASP A 77 -5.91 -10.74 -5.48
C ASP A 77 -6.54 -9.38 -5.10
N PRO A 78 -5.86 -8.26 -5.41
CA PRO A 78 -6.36 -6.94 -5.09
C PRO A 78 -7.65 -6.65 -5.86
N LYS A 79 -8.63 -6.09 -5.16
CA LYS A 79 -9.89 -5.62 -5.73
C LYS A 79 -9.85 -4.10 -5.75
N ILE A 80 -9.66 -3.53 -6.92
CA ILE A 80 -9.48 -2.09 -7.08
C ILE A 80 -10.77 -1.46 -7.58
N VAL A 81 -11.18 -0.36 -6.97
CA VAL A 81 -12.23 0.51 -7.49
C VAL A 81 -11.65 1.85 -7.93
N LEU A 82 -11.91 2.21 -9.18
CA LEU A 82 -11.58 3.51 -9.74
C LEU A 82 -12.84 4.38 -9.85
N THR A 83 -12.74 5.63 -9.40
CA THR A 83 -13.79 6.63 -9.63
C THR A 83 -13.18 8.01 -9.90
N THR A 84 -14.04 8.96 -10.26
CA THR A 84 -13.65 10.34 -10.61
C THR A 84 -14.15 11.34 -9.57
N SER A 85 -13.72 12.59 -9.73
CA SER A 85 -14.37 13.76 -9.15
C SER A 85 -15.88 13.84 -9.50
N ARG A 86 -16.59 14.73 -8.79
CA ARG A 86 -18.01 15.02 -9.04
C ARG A 86 -18.16 15.68 -10.41
N GLU A 87 -19.13 15.20 -11.18
CA GLU A 87 -19.43 15.73 -12.53
C GLU A 87 -18.19 15.78 -13.45
N PRO A 88 -17.59 14.61 -13.77
CA PRO A 88 -16.37 14.56 -14.56
C PRO A 88 -16.62 14.95 -16.02
N SER A 89 -15.61 15.60 -16.61
CA SER A 89 -15.54 15.89 -18.03
C SER A 89 -15.48 14.62 -18.87
N THR A 90 -15.76 14.75 -20.16
CA THR A 90 -15.63 13.64 -21.12
C THR A 90 -14.18 13.13 -21.19
N LYS A 91 -13.19 14.02 -21.11
CA LYS A 91 -11.76 13.66 -21.12
C LYS A 91 -11.39 12.81 -19.89
N LEU A 92 -11.81 13.21 -18.69
CA LEU A 92 -11.56 12.42 -17.49
C LEU A 92 -12.29 11.08 -17.49
N LYS A 93 -13.49 10.99 -18.08
CA LYS A 93 -14.18 9.69 -18.27
C LYS A 93 -13.41 8.76 -19.20
N ILE A 94 -12.74 9.31 -20.22
CA ILE A 94 -11.87 8.55 -21.13
C ILE A 94 -10.61 8.11 -20.38
N PHE A 95 -9.94 9.03 -19.68
CA PHE A 95 -8.78 8.73 -18.86
C PHE A 95 -9.05 7.66 -17.78
N LEU A 96 -10.24 7.69 -17.16
CA LEU A 96 -10.67 6.65 -16.22
C LEU A 96 -10.71 5.25 -16.87
N LYS A 97 -11.12 5.16 -18.14
CA LYS A 97 -11.13 3.88 -18.88
C LYS A 97 -9.70 3.42 -19.18
N GLU A 98 -8.79 4.33 -19.52
CA GLU A 98 -7.37 4.03 -19.72
C GLU A 98 -6.75 3.52 -18.41
N MET A 99 -7.00 4.20 -17.29
CA MET A 99 -6.51 3.78 -15.97
C MET A 99 -7.07 2.43 -15.52
N ARG A 100 -8.33 2.10 -15.88
CA ARG A 100 -8.90 0.76 -15.64
C ARG A 100 -8.12 -0.32 -16.39
N LEU A 101 -7.66 -0.04 -17.60
CA LEU A 101 -6.89 -1.00 -18.39
C LEU A 101 -5.45 -1.18 -17.90
N MET A 102 -4.94 -0.23 -17.10
CA MET A 102 -3.59 -0.31 -16.53
C MET A 102 -3.50 -1.30 -15.36
N PHE A 103 -4.58 -1.42 -14.57
CA PHE A 103 -4.60 -2.27 -13.39
C PHE A 103 -5.44 -3.52 -13.64
N PRO A 104 -4.86 -4.73 -13.50
CA PRO A 104 -5.65 -5.96 -13.54
C PRO A 104 -6.68 -5.95 -12.40
N ASN A 105 -7.83 -6.59 -12.62
CA ASN A 105 -8.93 -6.67 -11.64
C ASN A 105 -9.58 -5.34 -11.21
N ALA A 106 -9.27 -4.23 -11.87
CA ALA A 106 -9.82 -2.94 -11.51
C ALA A 106 -11.22 -2.68 -12.09
N GLN A 107 -12.12 -2.20 -11.25
CA GLN A 107 -13.50 -1.90 -11.60
C GLN A 107 -13.75 -0.39 -11.58
N ARG A 108 -14.39 0.13 -12.63
CA ARG A 108 -14.80 1.53 -12.69
C ARG A 108 -16.18 1.72 -12.05
N ILE A 109 -16.33 2.75 -11.23
CA ILE A 109 -17.63 3.16 -10.69
C ILE A 109 -17.91 4.60 -11.08
N ASN A 110 -19.09 4.82 -11.66
CA ASN A 110 -19.56 6.17 -11.98
C ASN A 110 -19.89 6.92 -10.70
N ARG A 111 -19.27 8.09 -10.51
CA ARG A 111 -19.40 8.89 -9.29
C ARG A 111 -20.82 9.39 -9.03
N GLY A 112 -21.49 9.92 -10.06
CA GLY A 112 -22.86 10.47 -9.97
C GLY A 112 -23.01 11.47 -8.82
N HIS A 113 -24.11 11.34 -8.06
CA HIS A 113 -24.40 12.13 -6.86
C HIS A 113 -23.98 11.43 -5.54
N TYR A 114 -23.21 10.35 -5.61
CA TYR A 114 -22.80 9.65 -4.40
C TYR A 114 -21.80 10.49 -3.60
N ASP A 115 -21.90 10.48 -2.27
CA ASP A 115 -20.90 11.08 -1.37
C ASP A 115 -19.64 10.21 -1.31
N ILE A 116 -18.46 10.79 -1.09
CA ILE A 116 -17.21 10.00 -1.02
C ILE A 116 -17.30 9.03 0.16
N LYS A 117 -17.83 9.51 1.29
CA LYS A 117 -18.04 8.72 2.51
C LYS A 117 -18.90 7.47 2.24
N LYS A 118 -19.98 7.62 1.47
CA LYS A 118 -20.86 6.49 1.12
C LYS A 118 -20.19 5.50 0.18
N LEU A 119 -19.42 5.99 -0.81
CA LEU A 119 -18.65 5.09 -1.68
C LEU A 119 -17.60 4.31 -0.88
N ILE A 120 -16.85 4.96 0.01
CA ILE A 120 -15.85 4.27 0.84
C ILE A 120 -16.53 3.23 1.74
N GLN A 121 -17.69 3.55 2.33
CA GLN A 121 -18.46 2.58 3.13
C GLN A 121 -18.92 1.38 2.30
N ALA A 122 -19.40 1.61 1.07
CA ALA A 122 -19.76 0.55 0.16
C ALA A 122 -18.54 -0.29 -0.27
N CYS A 123 -17.38 0.35 -0.48
CA CYS A 123 -16.14 -0.35 -0.81
C CYS A 123 -15.70 -1.27 0.34
N LYS A 124 -15.72 -0.75 1.58
CA LYS A 124 -15.43 -1.53 2.78
C LYS A 124 -16.39 -2.70 3.00
N ALA A 125 -17.68 -2.52 2.69
CA ALA A 125 -18.67 -3.58 2.82
C ALA A 125 -18.51 -4.71 1.79
N ASN A 126 -17.83 -4.43 0.66
CA ASN A 126 -17.57 -5.39 -0.42
C ASN A 126 -16.12 -5.93 -0.40
N ASP A 127 -15.38 -5.71 0.69
CA ASP A 127 -13.99 -6.14 0.85
C ASP A 127 -13.07 -5.71 -0.31
N ILE A 128 -13.26 -4.46 -0.78
CA ILE A 128 -12.39 -3.82 -1.76
C ILE A 128 -11.08 -3.44 -1.07
N THR A 129 -9.95 -3.78 -1.70
CA THR A 129 -8.61 -3.54 -1.14
C THR A 129 -8.20 -2.09 -1.35
N ASP A 130 -8.44 -1.54 -2.54
CA ASP A 130 -7.93 -0.23 -2.91
C ASP A 130 -8.98 0.61 -3.64
N PHE A 131 -8.98 1.89 -3.30
CA PHE A 131 -9.86 2.88 -3.90
C PHE A 131 -9.01 3.99 -4.52
N ILE A 132 -9.17 4.19 -5.83
CA ILE A 132 -8.45 5.19 -6.60
C ILE A 132 -9.43 6.28 -7.06
N LEU A 133 -9.10 7.53 -6.73
CA LEU A 133 -9.90 8.70 -7.10
C LEU A 133 -9.09 9.63 -8.00
N LEU A 134 -9.60 9.84 -9.22
CA LEU A 134 -8.99 10.72 -10.22
C LEU A 134 -9.65 12.10 -10.23
N HIS A 135 -8.81 13.13 -10.31
CA HIS A 135 -9.19 14.54 -10.39
C HIS A 135 -8.71 15.13 -11.71
N GLU A 136 -9.36 16.21 -12.11
CA GLU A 136 -8.98 16.99 -13.27
C GLU A 136 -9.16 18.48 -12.99
N THR A 137 -8.41 19.29 -13.74
CA THR A 137 -8.65 20.72 -13.89
C THR A 137 -8.92 21.01 -15.37
N ARG A 138 -10.12 21.51 -15.66
CA ARG A 138 -10.55 21.93 -17.02
C ARG A 138 -10.35 20.86 -18.11
N GLY A 139 -10.62 19.59 -17.79
CA GLY A 139 -10.50 18.49 -18.75
C GLY A 139 -9.14 17.77 -18.75
N ASN A 140 -8.14 18.29 -18.02
CA ASN A 140 -6.82 17.69 -17.93
C ASN A 140 -6.67 16.98 -16.57
N PRO A 141 -6.40 15.66 -16.54
CA PRO A 141 -6.16 14.95 -15.30
C PRO A 141 -4.91 15.48 -14.59
N ASP A 142 -5.05 15.84 -13.32
CA ASP A 142 -4.00 16.51 -12.54
C ASP A 142 -3.80 15.91 -11.15
N GLY A 143 -4.70 15.02 -10.70
CA GLY A 143 -4.64 14.42 -9.38
C GLY A 143 -5.07 12.97 -9.37
N MET A 144 -4.32 12.14 -8.64
CA MET A 144 -4.65 10.76 -8.36
C MET A 144 -4.50 10.52 -6.86
N ILE A 145 -5.54 10.00 -6.22
CA ILE A 145 -5.52 9.61 -4.82
C ILE A 145 -5.67 8.10 -4.75
N VAL A 146 -4.72 7.43 -4.11
CA VAL A 146 -4.75 5.99 -3.86
C VAL A 146 -4.99 5.77 -2.38
N CYS A 147 -6.09 5.12 -2.04
CA CYS A 147 -6.47 4.79 -0.67
C CYS A 147 -6.51 3.28 -0.49
N HIS A 148 -5.67 2.75 0.40
CA HIS A 148 -5.78 1.36 0.81
C HIS A 148 -6.83 1.21 1.92
N LEU A 149 -7.73 0.25 1.79
CA LEU A 149 -8.84 -0.03 2.69
C LEU A 149 -8.59 -1.36 3.42
N PRO A 150 -9.14 -1.54 4.64
CA PRO A 150 -10.06 -0.66 5.37
C PRO A 150 -9.40 0.45 6.20
N PHE A 151 -8.14 0.27 6.61
CA PHE A 151 -7.38 1.20 7.48
C PHE A 151 -5.97 1.48 6.95
N GLY A 152 -5.78 1.40 5.64
CA GLY A 152 -4.49 1.61 5.00
C GLY A 152 -4.14 3.08 4.79
N PRO A 153 -2.93 3.34 4.27
CA PRO A 153 -2.50 4.70 3.95
C PRO A 153 -3.27 5.28 2.76
N THR A 154 -3.27 6.61 2.70
CA THR A 154 -3.72 7.36 1.52
C THR A 154 -2.54 8.13 0.95
N ALA A 155 -2.26 7.92 -0.33
CA ALA A 155 -1.25 8.65 -1.07
C ALA A 155 -1.92 9.60 -2.07
N TYR A 156 -1.51 10.86 -2.04
CA TYR A 156 -1.93 11.90 -2.96
C TYR A 156 -0.82 12.14 -3.96
N PHE A 157 -1.14 11.98 -5.25
CA PHE A 157 -0.23 12.20 -6.36
C PHE A 157 -0.77 13.32 -7.23
N THR A 158 0.09 14.30 -7.53
CA THR A 158 -0.19 15.28 -8.58
C THR A 158 0.33 14.72 -9.89
N LEU A 159 -0.54 14.64 -10.89
CA LEU A 159 -0.19 14.22 -12.23
C LEU A 159 0.24 15.44 -13.04
N ALA A 160 1.39 15.34 -13.69
CA ALA A 160 1.91 16.38 -14.58
C ALA A 160 2.26 15.73 -15.93
N ASN A 161 2.14 16.49 -17.01
CA ASN A 161 2.45 16.05 -18.38
C ASN A 161 1.69 14.79 -18.80
N VAL A 162 0.40 14.71 -18.45
CA VAL A 162 -0.46 13.58 -18.83
C VAL A 162 -0.76 13.66 -20.31
N VAL A 163 -0.36 12.62 -21.05
CA VAL A 163 -0.74 12.39 -22.44
C VAL A 163 -1.68 11.19 -22.46
N MET A 164 -2.91 11.40 -22.91
CA MET A 164 -3.92 10.34 -22.94
C MET A 164 -3.70 9.44 -24.16
N ARG A 165 -3.93 8.14 -24.00
CA ARG A 165 -3.79 7.18 -25.10
C ARG A 165 -4.71 7.52 -26.28
N HIS A 166 -5.94 7.99 -26.01
CA HIS A 166 -6.88 8.36 -27.06
C HIS A 166 -6.44 9.58 -27.90
N GLU A 167 -5.45 10.35 -27.46
CA GLU A 167 -4.86 11.45 -28.24
C GLU A 167 -3.78 10.96 -29.21
N VAL A 168 -3.29 9.71 -29.04
CA VAL A 168 -2.27 9.10 -29.91
C VAL A 168 -2.94 8.32 -31.04
N PRO A 169 -2.61 8.62 -32.32
CA PRO A 169 -3.17 7.90 -33.46
C PRO A 169 -2.68 6.42 -33.49
N GLU A 170 -3.46 5.55 -34.13
CA GLU A 170 -3.10 4.13 -34.36
C GLU A 170 -2.95 3.26 -33.09
N CYS A 171 -3.69 3.56 -32.03
CA CYS A 171 -3.69 2.72 -30.83
C CYS A 171 -4.55 1.45 -31.01
N GLY A 172 -3.91 0.28 -31.03
CA GLY A 172 -4.58 -1.03 -30.96
C GLY A 172 -5.24 -1.32 -29.60
N THR A 173 -5.74 -2.54 -29.41
CA THR A 173 -6.27 -3.01 -28.12
C THR A 173 -5.14 -3.24 -27.11
N ILE A 174 -5.42 -3.03 -25.82
CA ILE A 174 -4.45 -3.25 -24.72
C ILE A 174 -4.50 -4.72 -24.30
N SER A 175 -3.35 -5.32 -24.01
CA SER A 175 -3.27 -6.60 -23.33
C SER A 175 -3.70 -6.41 -21.86
N GLU A 176 -4.68 -7.19 -21.39
CA GLU A 176 -5.12 -7.18 -19.98
C GLU A 176 -4.34 -8.22 -19.12
N GLU A 177 -3.20 -8.70 -19.61
CA GLU A 177 -2.29 -9.57 -18.86
C GLU A 177 -1.65 -8.84 -17.66
N TYR A 178 -1.23 -9.61 -16.64
CA TYR A 178 -0.54 -9.04 -15.48
C TYR A 178 0.78 -8.37 -15.89
N PRO A 179 0.96 -7.07 -15.61
CA PRO A 179 2.16 -6.36 -16.03
C PRO A 179 3.32 -6.61 -15.05
N HIS A 180 4.54 -6.69 -15.59
CA HIS A 180 5.75 -6.60 -14.78
C HIS A 180 5.96 -5.17 -14.25
N LEU A 181 6.37 -5.06 -13.00
CA LEU A 181 6.62 -3.78 -12.34
C LEU A 181 8.12 -3.51 -12.20
N ILE A 182 8.54 -2.31 -12.57
CA ILE A 182 9.91 -1.83 -12.43
C ILE A 182 9.87 -0.53 -11.65
N PHE A 183 10.57 -0.50 -10.52
CA PHE A 183 10.77 0.71 -9.71
C PHE A 183 12.24 1.10 -9.74
N ASP A 184 12.54 2.28 -10.25
CA ASP A 184 13.91 2.79 -10.34
C ASP A 184 14.11 4.04 -9.47
N GLY A 185 15.27 4.17 -8.83
CA GLY A 185 15.64 5.33 -8.00
C GLY A 185 14.89 5.49 -6.66
N LEU A 186 13.95 4.61 -6.30
CA LEU A 186 13.15 4.69 -5.06
C LEU A 186 13.83 4.04 -3.84
N ASN A 187 15.07 4.44 -3.54
CA ASN A 187 15.90 3.78 -2.53
C ASN A 187 15.64 4.21 -1.07
N SER A 188 15.04 5.39 -0.87
CA SER A 188 14.74 5.93 0.46
C SER A 188 13.65 5.12 1.16
N ALA A 189 13.54 5.22 2.49
CA ALA A 189 12.47 4.55 3.23
C ALA A 189 11.07 4.94 2.72
N LEU A 190 10.87 6.22 2.38
CA LEU A 190 9.63 6.70 1.75
C LEU A 190 9.47 6.16 0.34
N GLY A 191 10.55 6.11 -0.46
CA GLY A 191 10.52 5.55 -1.81
C GLY A 191 10.10 4.08 -1.83
N ARG A 192 10.62 3.28 -0.90
CA ARG A 192 10.21 1.88 -0.71
C ARG A 192 8.73 1.78 -0.32
N ARG A 193 8.25 2.66 0.57
CA ARG A 193 6.83 2.71 0.94
C ARG A 193 5.92 3.05 -0.25
N VAL A 194 6.32 3.99 -1.09
CA VAL A 194 5.59 4.32 -2.33
C VAL A 194 5.61 3.15 -3.31
N SER A 195 6.76 2.49 -3.48
CA SER A 195 6.89 1.30 -4.32
C SER A 195 5.96 0.19 -3.85
N GLN A 196 5.86 -0.02 -2.53
CA GLN A 196 4.96 -1.00 -1.93
C GLN A 196 3.48 -0.69 -2.21
N ILE A 197 3.05 0.58 -2.12
CA ILE A 197 1.68 0.98 -2.45
C ILE A 197 1.33 0.56 -3.89
N PHE A 198 2.20 0.87 -4.86
CA PHE A 198 1.95 0.53 -6.26
C PHE A 198 2.07 -0.95 -6.56
N HIS A 199 3.03 -1.63 -5.93
CA HIS A 199 3.23 -3.06 -6.10
C HIS A 199 1.97 -3.86 -5.73
N LEU A 200 1.30 -3.47 -4.65
CA LEU A 200 0.12 -4.14 -4.14
C LEU A 200 -1.15 -3.91 -4.95
N LEU A 201 -1.17 -2.90 -5.83
CA LEU A 201 -2.28 -2.70 -6.77
C LEU A 201 -2.26 -3.72 -7.91
N VAL A 202 -1.12 -4.31 -8.23
CA VAL A 202 -0.95 -5.17 -9.41
C VAL A 202 -0.75 -6.63 -9.02
N HIS A 203 -0.43 -6.88 -7.75
CA HIS A 203 0.09 -8.15 -7.28
C HIS A 203 -0.81 -9.34 -7.64
N GLU A 204 -0.29 -10.19 -8.51
CA GLU A 204 -0.75 -11.55 -8.78
C GLU A 204 -0.36 -12.42 -7.59
N LEU A 205 -1.27 -13.21 -7.00
CA LEU A 205 -0.90 -14.27 -6.06
C LEU A 205 0.42 -14.90 -6.52
N LEU A 206 1.47 -14.80 -5.70
CA LEU A 206 2.68 -15.57 -5.90
C LEU A 206 2.25 -17.04 -5.85
N LYS A 207 1.87 -17.60 -7.00
CA LYS A 207 2.24 -18.96 -7.34
C LYS A 207 3.75 -18.91 -7.30
N THR A 208 4.28 -19.14 -6.10
CA THR A 208 5.60 -19.64 -5.90
C THR A 208 5.60 -20.94 -6.69
N GLU A 209 5.96 -20.84 -7.97
CA GLU A 209 6.36 -22.02 -8.71
C GLU A 209 7.56 -22.56 -7.95
N GLU A 210 7.36 -23.76 -7.42
CA GLU A 210 8.38 -24.79 -7.41
C GLU A 210 9.15 -24.76 -8.74
N GLN A 211 10.18 -23.93 -8.83
CA GLN A 211 11.30 -24.13 -9.73
C GLN A 211 12.55 -24.28 -8.86
N ALA A 212 12.52 -25.32 -8.02
CA ALA A 212 13.72 -26.07 -7.73
C ALA A 212 14.02 -26.94 -8.95
N SER A 213 15.05 -26.59 -9.70
CA SER A 213 15.77 -27.48 -10.62
C SER A 213 17.24 -27.07 -10.62
#